data_AF-A0AAW2T9T8-F1
#
_entry.id   AF-A0AAW2T9T8-F1
#
_cell.length_a   1.000
_cell.length_b   1.000
_cell.length_c   1.000
_cell.angle_alpha   90.00
_cell.angle_beta   90.00
_cell.angle_gamma   90.00
#
_symmetry.space_group_name_H-M   'P 1'
#
loop_
_entity.id
_entity.type
_entity.pdbx_description
1 polymer ?
#
loop_
_entity_poly.entity_id
_entity_poly.type
_entity_poly.pdbx_seq_one_letter_code
_entity_poly.pdbx_strand_id
1 'polypeptide(L)'
;MPEPRNIHELKSLQGKLAYLRRFISNLAGRCQPFSRLMKKDVPFEWDEACDKAFKSIKSYLMKPPVLVAPVHGRPLILYVAAQERSVGILLAQKNNEGKENALYYLSRTMTSNELKYSPIEKLCLALIFAIQKLKHYFQSHSIHLVSKANPLKYVMTKPVLSDRLARWYLQLQQFEITYVPQKA
;
A
#
# COMPACT_ATOMS: atom_id res chain seq x y z
N MET A 1 -1.85 3.60 -24.29
CA MET A 1 -2.65 4.35 -23.30
C MET A 1 -2.54 5.83 -23.63
N PRO A 2 -3.60 6.45 -24.19
CA PRO A 2 -3.63 7.89 -24.47
C PRO A 2 -3.87 8.70 -23.18
N GLU A 3 -3.48 9.98 -23.21
CA GLU A 3 -3.73 10.94 -22.14
C GLU A 3 -5.23 11.28 -22.05
N PRO A 4 -5.83 11.27 -20.85
CA PRO A 4 -7.24 11.63 -20.67
C PRO A 4 -7.51 13.10 -21.00
N ARG A 5 -8.54 13.36 -21.81
CA ARG A 5 -8.97 14.71 -22.20
C ARG A 5 -10.21 15.20 -21.44
N ASN A 6 -10.87 14.33 -20.69
CA ASN A 6 -12.07 14.63 -19.92
C ASN A 6 -12.22 13.69 -18.72
N ILE A 7 -13.19 13.99 -17.85
CA ILE A 7 -13.46 13.22 -16.64
C ILE A 7 -13.89 11.76 -16.93
N HIS A 8 -14.56 11.50 -18.05
CA HIS A 8 -14.98 10.14 -18.43
C HIS A 8 -13.78 9.27 -18.79
N GLU A 9 -12.85 9.81 -19.58
CA GLU A 9 -11.59 9.15 -19.92
C GLU A 9 -10.71 8.95 -18.69
N LEU A 10 -10.68 9.92 -17.76
CA LEU A 10 -9.93 9.77 -16.51
C LEU A 10 -10.52 8.66 -15.62
N LYS A 11 -11.84 8.57 -15.51
CA LYS A 11 -12.53 7.47 -14.82
C LYS A 11 -12.21 6.12 -15.46
N SER A 12 -12.25 6.05 -16.80
CA SER A 12 -11.88 4.84 -17.56
C SER A 12 -10.43 4.43 -17.30
N LEU A 13 -9.50 5.40 -17.31
CA LEU A 13 -8.10 5.18 -16.97
C LEU A 13 -7.94 4.64 -15.55
N GLN A 14 -8.57 5.27 -14.56
CA GLN A 14 -8.51 4.82 -13.17
C GLN A 14 -9.08 3.40 -13.00
N GLY A 15 -10.14 3.05 -13.73
CA GLY A 15 -10.67 1.68 -13.76
C GLY A 15 -9.64 0.67 -14.29
N LYS A 16 -8.97 0.98 -15.40
CA LYS A 16 -7.89 0.14 -15.96
C LYS A 16 -6.71 -0.01 -15.00
N LEU A 17 -6.32 1.08 -14.34
CA LEU A 17 -5.26 1.05 -13.33
C LEU A 17 -5.68 0.26 -12.08
N ALA A 18 -6.94 0.35 -11.67
CA ALA A 18 -7.47 -0.42 -10.55
C ALA A 18 -7.43 -1.93 -10.83
N TYR A 19 -7.68 -2.35 -12.08
CA TYR A 19 -7.51 -3.75 -12.50
C TYR A 19 -6.05 -4.22 -12.35
N LEU A 20 -5.09 -3.36 -12.68
CA LEU A 20 -3.65 -3.65 -12.57
C LEU A 20 -3.04 -3.32 -11.21
N ARG A 21 -3.82 -2.87 -10.22
CA ARG A 21 -3.31 -2.32 -8.96
C ARG A 21 -2.34 -3.25 -8.23
N ARG A 22 -2.55 -4.57 -8.34
CA ARG A 22 -1.72 -5.58 -7.68
C ARG A 22 -0.27 -5.58 -8.16
N PHE A 23 -0.01 -5.02 -9.34
CA PHE A 23 1.32 -4.94 -9.97
C PHE A 23 1.99 -3.57 -9.76
N ILE A 24 1.27 -2.57 -9.25
CA ILE A 24 1.74 -1.18 -9.22
C ILE A 24 2.06 -0.76 -7.80
N SER A 25 3.36 -0.58 -7.54
CA SER A 25 3.82 -0.03 -6.27
C SER A 25 3.24 1.37 -6.03
N ASN A 26 2.53 1.50 -4.91
CA ASN A 26 1.88 2.72 -4.44
C ASN A 26 1.02 3.44 -5.50
N LEU A 27 0.17 2.69 -6.22
CA LEU A 27 -0.78 3.26 -7.18
C LEU A 27 -1.59 4.44 -6.62
N ALA A 28 -2.06 4.36 -5.38
CA ALA A 28 -2.86 5.42 -4.78
C ALA A 28 -2.10 6.74 -4.61
N GLY A 29 -0.82 6.69 -4.29
CA GLY A 29 0.05 7.87 -4.27
C GLY A 29 0.33 8.39 -5.68
N ARG A 30 0.59 7.51 -6.64
CA ARG A 30 0.84 7.88 -8.05
C ARG A 30 -0.37 8.54 -8.71
N CYS A 31 -1.58 8.12 -8.35
CA CYS A 31 -2.83 8.70 -8.85
C CYS A 31 -3.29 9.94 -8.08
N GLN A 32 -2.60 10.34 -7.01
CA GLN A 32 -3.02 11.47 -6.18
C GLN A 32 -3.23 12.78 -6.96
N PRO A 33 -2.39 13.13 -7.96
CA PRO A 33 -2.61 14.35 -8.75
C PRO A 33 -3.95 14.37 -9.48
N PHE A 34 -4.47 13.21 -9.87
CA PHE A 34 -5.77 13.08 -10.54
C PHE A 34 -6.97 13.32 -9.61
N SER A 35 -6.79 13.20 -8.29
CA SER A 35 -7.88 13.28 -7.33
C SER A 35 -8.61 14.63 -7.37
N ARG A 36 -7.93 15.73 -7.74
CA ARG A 36 -8.57 17.05 -7.87
C ARG A 36 -9.56 17.11 -9.03
N LEU A 37 -9.22 16.46 -10.15
CA LEU A 37 -10.02 16.42 -11.38
C LEU A 37 -11.27 15.52 -11.25
N MET A 38 -11.34 14.74 -10.17
CA MET A 38 -12.46 13.85 -9.87
C MET A 38 -13.51 14.49 -8.96
N LYS A 39 -13.27 15.71 -8.47
CA LYS A 39 -14.22 16.45 -7.64
C LYS A 39 -15.37 16.99 -8.49
N LYS A 40 -16.55 17.06 -7.88
CA LYS A 40 -17.72 17.69 -8.50
C LYS A 40 -17.45 19.18 -8.71
N ASP A 41 -17.95 19.73 -9.80
CA ASP A 41 -17.92 21.16 -10.13
C ASP A 41 -16.50 21.76 -10.27
N VAL A 42 -15.51 20.91 -10.55
CA VAL A 42 -14.12 21.33 -10.87
C VAL A 42 -13.91 21.24 -12.38
N PRO A 43 -13.40 22.29 -13.06
CA PRO A 43 -13.07 22.22 -14.47
C PRO A 43 -11.96 21.19 -14.72
N PHE A 44 -12.05 20.47 -15.84
CA PHE A 44 -11.05 19.48 -16.20
C PHE A 44 -9.81 20.17 -16.77
N GLU A 45 -8.86 20.50 -15.90
CA GLU A 45 -7.59 21.12 -16.27
C GLU A 45 -6.43 20.14 -16.07
N TRP A 46 -5.99 19.53 -17.17
CA TRP A 46 -4.83 18.63 -17.14
C TRP A 46 -3.53 19.44 -17.04
N ASP A 47 -2.99 19.55 -15.83
CA ASP A 47 -1.75 20.29 -15.54
C ASP A 47 -0.50 19.42 -15.62
N GLU A 48 0.67 20.06 -15.43
CA GLU A 48 1.97 19.40 -15.42
C GLU A 48 2.06 18.28 -14.36
N ALA A 49 1.41 18.46 -13.20
CA ALA A 49 1.39 17.44 -12.16
C ALA A 49 0.64 16.17 -12.61
N CYS A 50 -0.51 16.32 -13.29
CA CYS A 50 -1.24 15.19 -13.87
C CYS A 50 -0.44 14.53 -15.00
N ASP A 51 0.17 15.30 -15.88
CA ASP A 51 1.00 14.78 -16.96
C ASP A 51 2.19 13.97 -16.45
N LYS A 52 2.94 14.51 -15.49
CA LYS A 52 4.08 13.83 -14.84
C LYS A 52 3.64 12.53 -14.16
N ALA A 53 2.50 12.53 -13.48
CA ALA A 53 1.94 11.33 -12.86
C ALA A 53 1.56 10.27 -13.91
N PHE A 54 0.90 10.67 -14.98
CA PHE A 54 0.50 9.78 -16.07
C PHE A 54 1.71 9.16 -16.78
N LYS A 55 2.71 9.97 -17.12
CA LYS A 55 3.98 9.50 -17.72
C LYS A 55 4.74 8.57 -16.78
N SER A 56 4.78 8.87 -15.48
CA SER A 56 5.39 8.01 -14.47
C SER A 56 4.70 6.64 -14.37
N ILE A 57 3.36 6.62 -14.36
CA ILE A 57 2.58 5.37 -14.36
C ILE A 57 2.82 4.58 -15.65
N LYS A 58 2.78 5.25 -16.81
CA LYS A 58 3.01 4.63 -18.11
C LYS A 58 4.40 3.99 -18.17
N SER A 59 5.44 4.73 -17.76
CA SER A 59 6.82 4.23 -17.70
C SER A 59 6.94 3.01 -16.77
N TYR A 60 6.31 3.06 -15.60
CA TYR A 60 6.28 1.91 -14.67
C TYR A 60 5.63 0.67 -15.29
N LEU A 61 4.53 0.85 -16.03
CA LEU A 61 3.82 -0.24 -16.71
C LEU A 61 4.55 -0.79 -17.94
N MET A 62 5.58 -0.10 -18.47
CA MET A 62 6.41 -0.64 -19.55
C MET A 62 7.32 -1.78 -19.05
N LYS A 63 7.65 -1.80 -17.75
CA LYS A 63 8.48 -2.83 -17.11
C LYS A 63 7.84 -3.24 -15.79
N PRO A 64 6.65 -3.87 -15.82
CA PRO A 64 5.95 -4.23 -14.61
C PRO A 64 6.75 -5.31 -13.86
N PRO A 65 6.76 -5.30 -12.52
CA PRO A 65 7.38 -6.38 -11.76
C PRO A 65 6.65 -7.70 -12.04
N VAL A 66 7.41 -8.77 -12.19
CA VAL A 66 6.86 -10.13 -12.28
C VAL A 66 6.37 -10.53 -10.90
N LEU A 67 5.05 -10.77 -10.78
CA LEU A 67 4.48 -11.32 -9.55
C LEU A 67 4.52 -12.83 -9.60
N VAL A 68 4.89 -13.44 -8.48
CA VAL A 68 4.98 -14.90 -8.34
C VAL A 68 3.82 -15.39 -7.48
N ALA A 69 3.46 -16.67 -7.60
CA ALA A 69 2.53 -17.29 -6.67
C ALA A 69 3.24 -17.58 -5.33
N PRO A 70 2.54 -17.47 -4.19
CA PRO A 70 3.12 -17.80 -2.90
C PRO A 70 3.31 -19.31 -2.78
N VAL A 71 4.47 -19.70 -2.28
CA VAL A 71 4.79 -21.07 -1.90
C VAL A 71 4.19 -21.36 -0.53
N HIS A 72 3.47 -22.47 -0.40
CA HIS A 72 2.89 -22.92 0.86
C HIS A 72 3.96 -23.24 1.91
N GLY A 73 3.65 -22.99 3.18
CA GLY A 73 4.50 -23.34 4.32
C GLY A 73 5.74 -22.45 4.51
N ARG A 74 5.91 -21.38 3.73
CA ARG A 74 7.04 -20.44 3.87
C ARG A 74 6.59 -19.06 4.33
N PRO A 75 7.34 -18.40 5.23
CA PRO A 75 6.96 -17.07 5.71
C PRO A 75 6.90 -16.07 4.56
N LEU A 76 5.96 -15.13 4.67
CA LEU A 76 5.83 -14.01 3.73
C LEU A 76 6.52 -12.78 4.33
N ILE A 77 7.08 -11.94 3.46
CA ILE A 77 7.68 -10.67 3.83
C ILE A 77 6.70 -9.56 3.49
N LEU A 78 6.30 -8.80 4.50
CA LEU A 78 5.41 -7.67 4.34
C LEU A 78 6.18 -6.37 4.52
N TYR A 79 6.40 -5.66 3.43
CA TYR A 79 6.91 -4.30 3.44
C TYR A 79 5.75 -3.33 3.62
N VAL A 80 5.82 -2.47 4.63
CA VAL A 80 4.85 -1.38 4.82
C VAL A 80 5.54 -0.03 4.78
N ALA A 81 4.93 0.92 4.08
CA ALA A 81 5.44 2.27 3.93
C ALA A 81 4.31 3.28 3.98
N ALA A 82 4.62 4.46 4.52
CA ALA A 82 3.75 5.62 4.49
C ALA A 82 4.44 6.74 3.71
N GLN A 83 3.72 7.33 2.78
CA GLN A 83 4.06 8.58 2.13
C GLN A 83 3.21 9.71 2.72
N GLU A 84 3.37 10.93 2.22
CA GLU A 84 2.67 12.11 2.74
C GLU A 84 1.13 11.93 2.74
N ARG A 85 0.57 11.39 1.64
CA ARG A 85 -0.88 11.24 1.43
C ARG A 85 -1.36 9.83 1.17
N SER A 86 -0.48 8.84 1.11
CA SER A 86 -0.85 7.45 0.87
C SER A 86 -0.08 6.49 1.76
N VAL A 87 -0.66 5.31 1.96
CA VAL A 87 0.02 4.15 2.52
C VAL A 87 0.18 3.08 1.44
N GLY A 88 1.31 2.41 1.45
CA GLY A 88 1.68 1.38 0.49
C GLY A 88 2.19 0.12 1.18
N ILE A 89 1.90 -1.02 0.58
CA ILE A 89 2.27 -2.34 1.06
C ILE A 89 2.82 -3.14 -0.12
N LEU A 90 3.88 -3.90 0.12
CA LEU A 90 4.35 -4.95 -0.77
C LEU A 90 4.40 -6.26 0.02
N LEU A 91 3.67 -7.26 -0.45
CA LEU A 91 3.81 -8.64 -0.02
C LEU A 91 4.83 -9.32 -0.94
N ALA A 92 5.84 -9.95 -0.37
CA ALA A 92 6.91 -10.64 -1.06
C ALA A 92 7.22 -11.99 -0.40
N GLN A 93 7.96 -12.85 -1.08
CA GLN A 93 8.46 -14.09 -0.51
C GLN A 93 9.82 -14.43 -1.12
N LYS A 94 10.70 -15.05 -0.32
CA LYS A 94 11.99 -15.53 -0.81
C LYS A 94 11.82 -16.82 -1.61
N ASN A 95 12.45 -16.85 -2.79
CA ASN A 95 12.57 -18.06 -3.60
C ASN A 95 13.64 -19.01 -3.03
N ASN A 96 13.84 -20.16 -3.69
CA ASN A 96 14.86 -21.15 -3.28
C ASN A 96 16.30 -20.61 -3.32
N GLU A 97 16.55 -19.57 -4.12
CA GLU A 97 17.85 -18.90 -4.24
C GLU A 97 18.03 -17.77 -3.22
N GLY A 98 17.06 -17.54 -2.32
CA GLY A 98 17.07 -16.47 -1.34
C GLY A 98 16.72 -15.07 -1.88
N LYS A 99 16.39 -14.94 -3.17
CA LYS A 99 15.92 -13.69 -3.79
C LYS A 99 14.46 -13.42 -3.46
N GLU A 100 14.13 -12.17 -3.20
CA GLU A 100 12.77 -11.74 -2.89
C GLU A 100 11.95 -11.52 -4.16
N ASN A 101 10.85 -12.25 -4.28
CA ASN A 101 9.89 -12.09 -5.35
C ASN A 101 8.66 -11.35 -4.83
N ALA A 102 8.21 -10.34 -5.57
CA ALA A 102 6.96 -9.66 -5.27
C ALA A 102 5.76 -10.58 -5.52
N LEU A 103 4.80 -10.58 -4.61
CA LEU A 103 3.55 -11.33 -4.72
C LEU A 103 2.38 -10.39 -4.99
N TYR A 104 2.33 -9.28 -4.25
CA TYR A 104 1.16 -8.39 -4.27
C TYR A 104 1.51 -6.97 -3.82
N TYR A 105 1.16 -5.96 -4.62
CA TYR A 105 1.18 -4.56 -4.23
C TYR A 105 -0.21 -4.07 -3.79
N LEU A 106 -0.26 -3.34 -2.69
CA LEU A 106 -1.47 -2.63 -2.25
C LEU A 106 -1.13 -1.19 -1.90
N SER A 107 -2.08 -0.31 -2.11
CA SER A 107 -2.00 1.06 -1.61
C SER A 107 -3.37 1.69 -1.49
N ARG A 108 -3.47 2.70 -0.64
CA ARG A 108 -4.64 3.58 -0.57
C ARG A 108 -4.25 4.98 -0.16
N THR A 109 -5.06 5.94 -0.55
CA THR A 109 -4.96 7.32 -0.07
C THR A 109 -5.47 7.39 1.37
N MET A 110 -4.81 8.22 2.17
CA MET A 110 -5.23 8.50 3.55
C MET A 110 -6.39 9.50 3.56
N THR A 111 -7.30 9.33 4.51
CA THR A 111 -8.35 10.30 4.81
C THR A 111 -7.80 11.53 5.54
N SER A 112 -8.55 12.63 5.58
CA SER A 112 -8.13 13.87 6.25
C SER A 112 -7.73 13.68 7.72
N ASN A 113 -8.36 12.73 8.42
CA ASN A 113 -8.02 12.41 9.80
C ASN A 113 -6.73 11.59 9.89
N GLU A 114 -6.54 10.63 8.98
CA GLU A 114 -5.34 9.80 8.90
C GLU A 114 -4.08 10.60 8.52
N LEU A 115 -4.23 11.69 7.76
CA LEU A 115 -3.12 12.58 7.42
C LEU A 115 -2.46 13.20 8.66
N LYS A 116 -3.23 13.42 9.73
CA LYS A 116 -2.77 13.99 11.00
C LYS A 116 -2.04 12.98 11.90
N TYR A 117 -2.03 11.70 11.51
CA TYR A 117 -1.37 10.66 12.31
C TYR A 117 0.14 10.88 12.32
N SER A 118 0.78 10.52 13.44
CA SER A 118 2.24 10.50 13.53
C SER A 118 2.83 9.52 12.49
N PRO A 119 4.11 9.68 12.11
CA PRO A 119 4.73 8.79 11.12
C PRO A 119 4.61 7.30 11.45
N ILE A 120 4.72 6.93 12.73
CA ILE A 120 4.59 5.54 13.18
C ILE A 120 3.14 5.05 13.13
N GLU A 121 2.16 5.88 13.47
CA GLU A 121 0.74 5.53 13.33
C GLU A 121 0.33 5.34 11.87
N LYS A 122 0.94 6.07 10.93
CA LYS A 122 0.73 5.83 9.49
C LYS A 122 1.29 4.48 9.05
N LEU A 123 2.38 4.00 9.65
CA LEU A 123 2.88 2.64 9.42
C LEU A 123 1.95 1.58 10.03
N CYS A 124 1.44 1.80 11.24
CA CYS A 124 0.41 0.95 11.83
C CYS A 124 -0.84 0.89 10.92
N LEU A 125 -1.26 2.03 10.39
CA LEU A 125 -2.39 2.11 9.45
C LEU A 125 -2.15 1.27 8.19
N ALA A 126 -0.93 1.32 7.64
CA ALA A 126 -0.53 0.50 6.50
C ALA A 126 -0.60 -1.00 6.84
N LEU A 127 -0.12 -1.41 8.01
CA LEU A 127 -0.17 -2.79 8.48
C LEU A 127 -1.62 -3.29 8.66
N ILE A 128 -2.47 -2.51 9.32
CA ILE A 128 -3.89 -2.84 9.51
C ILE A 128 -4.62 -2.92 8.16
N PHE A 129 -4.31 -2.00 7.24
CA PHE A 129 -4.83 -2.06 5.89
C PHE A 129 -4.40 -3.33 5.15
N ALA A 130 -3.15 -3.78 5.34
CA ALA A 130 -2.65 -5.05 4.79
C ALA A 130 -3.45 -6.24 5.31
N ILE A 131 -3.61 -6.34 6.64
CA ILE A 131 -4.37 -7.42 7.29
C ILE A 131 -5.79 -7.49 6.76
N GLN A 132 -6.48 -6.35 6.65
CA GLN A 132 -7.86 -6.30 6.17
C GLN A 132 -8.01 -6.75 4.71
N LYS A 133 -7.03 -6.47 3.85
CA LYS A 133 -7.10 -6.80 2.41
C LYS A 133 -6.49 -8.15 2.06
N LEU A 134 -5.53 -8.62 2.85
CA LEU A 134 -4.75 -9.83 2.61
C LEU A 134 -5.00 -10.89 3.67
N LYS A 135 -6.13 -10.83 4.39
CA LYS A 135 -6.46 -11.71 5.53
C LYS A 135 -6.16 -13.18 5.28
N HIS A 136 -6.48 -13.70 4.09
CA HIS A 136 -6.23 -15.08 3.70
C HIS A 136 -4.74 -15.46 3.72
N TYR A 137 -3.84 -14.55 3.35
CA TYR A 137 -2.39 -14.76 3.45
C TYR A 137 -1.93 -14.77 4.92
N PHE A 138 -2.41 -13.83 5.73
CA PHE A 138 -2.08 -13.77 7.16
C PHE A 138 -2.58 -14.99 7.94
N GLN A 139 -3.67 -15.63 7.49
CA GLN A 139 -4.18 -16.87 8.09
C GLN A 139 -3.40 -18.12 7.68
N SER A 140 -2.73 -18.09 6.54
CA SER A 140 -2.07 -19.27 5.95
C SER A 140 -0.55 -19.27 6.16
N HIS A 141 0.03 -18.13 6.50
CA HIS A 141 1.48 -17.93 6.56
C HIS A 141 1.85 -17.01 7.72
N SER A 142 3.01 -17.29 8.33
CA SER A 142 3.67 -16.34 9.22
C SER A 142 4.20 -15.14 8.43
N ILE A 143 4.13 -13.95 9.03
CA ILE A 143 4.44 -12.69 8.35
C ILE A 143 5.66 -12.03 8.98
N HIS A 144 6.71 -11.83 8.18
CA HIS A 144 7.86 -11.01 8.52
C HIS A 144 7.61 -9.57 8.09
N LEU A 145 7.31 -8.71 9.06
CA LEU A 145 7.02 -7.30 8.83
C LEU A 145 8.32 -6.50 8.71
N VAL A 146 8.51 -5.82 7.58
CA VAL A 146 9.62 -4.90 7.35
C VAL A 146 9.11 -3.46 7.21
N SER A 147 9.64 -2.58 8.04
CA SER A 147 9.33 -1.14 8.01
C SER A 147 10.45 -0.30 8.63
N LYS A 148 10.42 1.01 8.36
CA LYS A 148 11.41 1.97 8.89
C LYS A 148 11.41 2.10 10.43
N ALA A 149 10.27 1.80 11.05
CA ALA A 149 10.10 1.76 12.50
C ALA A 149 9.24 0.55 12.85
N ASN A 150 9.21 0.15 14.13
CA ASN A 150 8.45 -1.03 14.56
C ASN A 150 7.00 -0.65 14.99
N PRO A 151 5.99 -0.84 14.14
CA PRO A 151 4.60 -0.53 14.49
C PRO A 151 4.02 -1.51 15.51
N LEU A 152 4.48 -2.77 15.54
CA LEU A 152 4.02 -3.76 16.53
C LEU A 152 4.39 -3.30 17.93
N LYS A 153 5.66 -2.96 18.14
CA LYS A 153 6.15 -2.45 19.42
C LYS A 153 5.36 -1.20 19.83
N TYR A 154 5.14 -0.27 18.92
CA TYR A 154 4.37 0.95 19.21
C TYR A 154 2.96 0.67 19.73
N VAL A 155 2.22 -0.24 19.09
CA VAL A 155 0.87 -0.60 19.52
C VAL A 155 0.91 -1.34 20.86
N MET A 156 1.89 -2.22 21.08
CA MET A 156 1.99 -3.03 22.31
C MET A 156 2.46 -2.24 23.54
N THR A 157 3.28 -1.20 23.36
CA THR A 157 3.88 -0.49 24.50
C THR A 157 3.02 0.65 25.07
N LYS A 158 1.88 0.99 24.45
CA LYS A 158 1.07 2.11 24.93
C LYS A 158 0.22 1.69 26.13
N PRO A 159 0.40 2.34 27.31
CA PRO A 159 -0.29 1.96 28.55
C PRO A 159 -1.79 2.26 28.52
N VAL A 160 -2.19 3.30 27.76
CA VAL A 160 -3.60 3.61 27.48
C VAL A 160 -3.80 3.54 25.97
N LEU A 161 -4.44 2.46 25.52
CA LEU A 161 -4.82 2.32 24.13
C LEU A 161 -6.06 3.19 23.90
N SER A 162 -5.95 4.17 23.00
CA SER A 162 -7.16 4.78 22.44
C SER A 162 -8.01 3.69 21.81
N ASP A 163 -9.33 3.88 21.74
CA ASP A 163 -10.26 2.88 21.19
C ASP A 163 -9.83 2.37 19.78
N ARG A 164 -9.22 3.25 18.97
CA ARG A 164 -8.61 2.86 17.69
C ARG A 164 -7.42 1.91 17.86
N LEU A 165 -6.47 2.25 18.73
CA LEU A 165 -5.28 1.43 18.96
C LEU A 165 -5.64 0.08 19.61
N ALA A 166 -6.66 0.06 20.47
CA ALA A 166 -7.19 -1.18 21.05
C ALA A 166 -7.74 -2.09 19.96
N ARG A 167 -8.55 -1.56 19.03
CA ARG A 167 -9.03 -2.30 17.86
C ARG A 167 -7.91 -2.82 16.98
N TRP A 168 -6.87 -2.01 16.75
CA TRP A 168 -5.69 -2.45 15.98
C TRP A 168 -4.93 -3.56 16.70
N TYR A 169 -4.74 -3.44 18.01
CA TYR A 169 -4.09 -4.47 18.82
C TYR A 169 -4.81 -5.82 18.73
N LEU A 170 -6.14 -5.82 18.89
CA LEU A 170 -6.95 -7.04 18.77
C LEU A 170 -6.87 -7.68 17.38
N GLN A 171 -6.70 -6.89 16.32
CA GLN A 171 -6.48 -7.42 14.97
C GLN A 171 -5.08 -8.01 14.79
N LEU A 172 -4.06 -7.42 15.40
CA LEU A 172 -2.69 -7.89 15.30
C LEU A 172 -2.48 -9.20 16.07
N GLN A 173 -3.10 -9.37 17.23
CA GLN A 173 -2.96 -10.58 18.05
C GLN A 173 -3.48 -11.87 17.37
N GLN A 174 -4.32 -11.75 16.34
CA GLN A 174 -4.87 -12.91 15.63
C GLN A 174 -3.87 -13.60 14.70
N PHE A 175 -2.71 -12.98 14.44
CA PHE A 175 -1.79 -13.42 13.41
C PHE A 175 -0.36 -13.50 13.94
N GLU A 176 0.41 -14.44 13.40
CA GLU A 176 1.83 -14.57 13.69
C GLU A 176 2.63 -13.55 12.86
N ILE A 177 2.91 -12.40 13.47
CA ILE A 177 3.65 -11.30 12.82
C ILE A 177 4.95 -11.03 13.58
N THR A 178 6.08 -11.20 12.90
CA THR A 178 7.42 -10.93 13.44
C THR A 178 8.01 -9.69 12.78
N TYR A 179 8.42 -8.71 13.57
CA TYR A 179 9.11 -7.53 13.03
C TYR A 179 10.56 -7.87 12.67
N VAL A 180 10.95 -7.50 11.45
CA VAL A 180 12.32 -7.60 10.95
C VAL A 180 12.78 -6.18 10.56
N PRO A 181 13.88 -5.68 11.14
CA PRO A 181 14.39 -4.37 10.79
C PRO A 181 14.78 -4.32 9.30
N GLN A 182 14.49 -3.19 8.65
CA GLN A 182 14.90 -2.96 7.28
C GLN A 182 16.44 -2.95 7.22
N LYS A 183 17.03 -3.89 6.47
CA LYS A 183 18.47 -3.89 6.22
C LYS A 183 18.86 -2.61 5.46
N ALA A 184 19.92 -1.96 5.93
CA ALA A 184 20.50 -0.77 5.32
C ALA A 184 21.08 -1.08 3.94
#